data_AF-A0A9N9FKW1-F1
#
_entry.id   AF-A0A9N9FKW1-F1
#
_cell.length_a   1.000
_cell.length_b   1.000
_cell.length_c   1.000
_cell.angle_alpha   90.00
_cell.angle_beta   90.00
_cell.angle_gamma   90.00
#
_symmetry.space_group_name_H-M   'P 1'
#
loop_
_entity.id
_entity.type
_entity.pdbx_description
1 polymer ?
#
loop_
_entity_poly.entity_id
_entity_poly.type
_entity_poly.pdbx_seq_one_letter_code
_entity_poly.pdbx_strand_id
1 'polypeptide(L)'
;MTDKGAKLCLRTQPVQTYGDGIMEYDLSGRIVWNGLLQSILPKIEANSSITYTLPVCFLSRGDFQFLYHCEDVETRSVYFDSQPLVVEVVDRLS
;
A
#
# COMPACT_ATOMS: atom_id res chain seq x y z
N MET A 1 -18.44 29.69 -2.06
CA MET A 1 -18.42 28.27 -2.45
C MET A 1 -17.61 27.54 -1.40
N THR A 2 -18.20 26.61 -0.67
CA THR A 2 -17.44 25.75 0.25
C THR A 2 -16.58 24.81 -0.60
N ASP A 3 -15.27 24.96 -0.47
CA ASP A 3 -14.29 24.03 -1.02
C ASP A 3 -14.56 22.64 -0.43
N LYS A 4 -15.24 21.78 -1.20
CA LYS A 4 -15.32 20.37 -0.88
C LYS A 4 -13.97 19.79 -1.28
N GLY A 5 -13.03 19.79 -0.32
CA GLY A 5 -11.71 19.21 -0.54
C GLY A 5 -11.80 17.80 -1.13
N ALA A 6 -10.82 17.45 -1.97
CA ALA A 6 -10.79 16.17 -2.66
C ALA A 6 -10.92 15.00 -1.68
N LYS A 7 -11.79 14.05 -1.99
CA LYS A 7 -11.94 12.81 -1.22
C LYS A 7 -10.99 11.77 -1.79
N LEU A 8 -9.84 11.62 -1.14
CA LEU A 8 -8.81 10.69 -1.57
C LEU A 8 -9.00 9.33 -0.91
N CYS A 9 -8.77 8.27 -1.66
CA CYS A 9 -8.71 6.89 -1.18
C CYS A 9 -7.31 6.35 -1.42
N LEU A 10 -6.58 6.02 -0.35
CA LEU A 10 -5.34 5.27 -0.45
C LEU A 10 -5.67 3.80 -0.68
N ARG A 11 -5.12 3.23 -1.74
CA ARG A 11 -5.18 1.80 -2.02
C ARG A 11 -3.79 1.21 -1.97
N THR A 12 -3.63 0.14 -1.20
CA THR A 12 -2.40 -0.63 -1.07
C THR A 12 -2.68 -2.07 -1.50
N GLN A 13 -1.82 -2.62 -2.34
CA GLN A 13 -1.88 -4.02 -2.77
C GLN A 13 -0.53 -4.66 -2.44
N PRO A 14 -0.45 -5.45 -1.34
CA PRO A 14 0.69 -6.32 -1.11
C PRO A 14 0.72 -7.40 -2.19
N VAL A 15 1.91 -7.73 -2.65
CA VAL A 15 2.21 -8.86 -3.54
C VAL A 15 3.52 -9.51 -3.09
N GLN A 16 3.72 -10.77 -3.44
CA GLN A 16 5.04 -11.39 -3.37
C GLN A 16 5.60 -11.50 -4.79
N THR A 17 6.82 -11.06 -4.99
CA THR A 17 7.51 -11.13 -6.28
C THR A 17 8.51 -12.26 -6.29
N TYR A 18 8.68 -12.86 -7.46
CA TYR A 18 9.73 -13.83 -7.73
C TYR A 18 10.68 -13.25 -8.78
N GLY A 19 11.94 -13.73 -8.79
CA GLY A 19 13.00 -13.20 -9.66
C GLY A 19 12.76 -13.34 -11.16
N ASP A 20 11.68 -14.01 -11.58
CA ASP A 20 11.22 -14.16 -12.96
C ASP A 20 10.15 -13.12 -13.35
N GLY A 21 9.81 -12.19 -12.45
CA GLY A 21 8.79 -11.17 -12.68
C GLY A 21 7.36 -11.63 -12.38
N ILE A 22 7.15 -12.86 -11.90
CA ILE A 22 5.84 -13.32 -11.44
C ILE A 22 5.48 -12.61 -10.13
N MET A 23 4.22 -12.19 -10.03
CA MET A 23 3.63 -11.62 -8.82
C MET A 23 2.53 -12.54 -8.29
N GLU A 24 2.64 -12.95 -7.03
CA GLU A 24 1.59 -13.66 -6.29
C GLU A 24 0.74 -12.65 -5.51
N TYR A 25 -0.57 -12.79 -5.62
CA TYR A 25 -1.57 -11.92 -5.00
C TYR A 25 -2.32 -12.64 -3.88
N ASP A 26 -2.42 -13.98 -3.94
CA ASP A 26 -2.91 -14.76 -2.82
C ASP A 26 -1.78 -14.97 -1.81
N LEU A 27 -1.80 -14.13 -0.79
CA LEU A 27 -0.79 -14.12 0.26
C LEU A 27 -1.26 -14.85 1.52
N SER A 28 -2.30 -15.67 1.41
CA SER A 28 -2.82 -16.50 2.49
C SER A 28 -1.70 -17.37 3.08
N GLY A 29 -1.43 -17.21 4.38
CA GLY A 29 -0.35 -17.93 5.08
C GLY A 29 1.06 -17.37 4.87
N ARG A 30 1.22 -16.27 4.12
CA ARG A 30 2.53 -15.66 3.82
C ARG A 30 2.74 -14.31 4.49
N ILE A 31 1.69 -13.49 4.52
CA ILE A 31 1.66 -12.22 5.23
C ILE A 31 0.29 -12.05 5.89
N VAL A 32 0.29 -11.44 7.07
CA VAL A 32 -0.92 -10.95 7.72
C VAL A 32 -0.77 -9.45 7.96
N TRP A 33 -1.86 -8.72 7.83
CA TRP A 33 -1.90 -7.29 8.12
C TRP A 33 -3.10 -6.97 9.00
N ASN A 34 -2.98 -5.89 9.77
CA ASN A 34 -4.08 -5.39 10.58
C ASN A 34 -4.52 -4.02 10.05
N GLY A 35 -5.70 -3.94 9.47
CA GLY A 35 -6.25 -2.72 8.88
C GLY A 35 -6.79 -2.94 7.48
N LEU A 36 -7.24 -1.85 6.85
CA LEU A 36 -7.80 -1.88 5.51
C LEU A 36 -6.71 -1.64 4.47
N LEU A 37 -6.80 -2.35 3.35
CA LEU A 37 -5.97 -2.06 2.18
C LEU A 37 -6.53 -0.91 1.34
N GLN A 38 -7.75 -0.46 1.63
CA GLN A 38 -8.39 0.68 1.00
C GLN A 38 -8.93 1.60 2.10
N SER A 39 -8.36 2.80 2.20
CA SER A 39 -8.64 3.73 3.29
C SER A 39 -8.95 5.10 2.72
N ILE A 40 -10.13 5.63 3.06
CA ILE A 40 -10.47 7.03 2.78
C ILE A 40 -9.58 7.92 3.65
N LEU A 41 -8.85 8.82 3.00
CA LEU A 41 -7.94 9.74 3.66
C LEU A 41 -8.72 10.94 4.21
N PRO A 42 -8.29 11.49 5.36
CA PRO A 42 -8.78 12.79 5.83
C PRO A 42 -8.42 13.88 4.81
N LYS A 43 -9.07 15.03 4.92
CA LYS A 43 -8.70 16.22 4.14
C LYS A 43 -7.22 16.54 4.37
N ILE A 44 -6.47 16.66 3.28
CA ILE A 44 -5.06 17.07 3.29
C ILE A 44 -5.01 18.52 2.83
N GLU A 45 -4.55 19.41 3.70
CA GLU A 45 -4.38 20.83 3.35
C GLU A 45 -3.20 21.01 2.39
N ALA A 46 -3.21 22.09 1.61
CA ALA A 46 -2.10 22.41 0.72
C ALA A 46 -0.77 22.49 1.49
N ASN A 47 0.29 21.88 0.94
CA ASN A 47 1.62 21.78 1.56
C ASN A 47 1.68 21.01 2.88
N SER A 48 0.63 20.26 3.22
CA SER A 48 0.64 19.33 4.36
C SER A 48 0.80 17.89 3.88
N SER A 49 1.07 16.99 4.84
CA SER A 49 1.11 15.55 4.60
C SER A 49 0.39 14.82 5.73
N ILE A 50 0.03 13.58 5.46
CA ILE A 50 -0.53 12.66 6.45
C ILE A 50 0.28 11.37 6.43
N THR A 51 0.27 10.64 7.55
CA THR A 51 0.89 9.33 7.66
C THR A 51 -0.19 8.27 7.79
N TYR A 52 -0.15 7.29 6.88
CA TYR A 52 -0.95 6.07 6.98
C TYR A 52 -0.07 4.93 7.48
N THR A 53 -0.53 4.19 8.48
CA THR A 53 0.21 3.07 9.07
C THR A 53 -0.55 1.78 8.80
N LEU A 54 0.10 0.83 8.12
CA LEU A 54 -0.38 -0.53 7.93
C LEU A 54 0.52 -1.50 8.72
N PRO A 55 0.10 -1.97 9.90
CA PRO A 55 0.79 -3.04 10.60
C PRO A 55 0.80 -4.33 9.78
N VAL A 56 1.98 -4.90 9.57
CA VAL A 56 2.20 -6.13 8.80
C VAL A 56 3.07 -7.11 9.58
N CYS A 57 2.83 -8.40 9.40
CA CYS A 57 3.67 -9.48 9.90
C CYS A 57 3.87 -10.51 8.78
N PHE A 58 5.13 -10.81 8.49
CA PHE A 58 5.52 -11.77 7.47
C PHE A 58 5.68 -13.16 8.10
N LEU A 59 5.01 -14.14 7.51
CA LEU A 59 4.97 -15.53 7.96
C LEU A 59 5.86 -16.44 7.11
N SER A 60 6.35 -15.95 5.97
CA SER A 60 7.26 -16.66 5.08
C SER A 60 8.37 -15.74 4.58
N ARG A 61 9.48 -16.35 4.14
CA ARG A 61 10.58 -15.65 3.46
C ARG A 61 10.18 -15.19 2.06
N GLY A 62 10.95 -14.25 1.53
CA GLY A 62 10.91 -13.83 0.14
C GLY A 62 10.76 -12.32 -0.03
N ASP A 63 10.60 -11.91 -1.29
CA ASP A 63 10.50 -10.51 -1.67
C ASP A 63 9.04 -10.08 -1.77
N PHE A 64 8.64 -9.16 -0.91
CA PHE A 64 7.30 -8.60 -0.91
C PHE A 64 7.34 -7.18 -1.44
N GLN A 65 6.32 -6.81 -2.21
CA GLN A 65 6.12 -5.45 -2.67
C GLN A 65 4.77 -4.94 -2.20
N PHE A 66 4.71 -3.68 -1.81
CA PHE A 66 3.47 -2.96 -1.55
C PHE A 66 3.29 -1.95 -2.66
N LEU A 67 2.39 -2.28 -3.59
CA LEU A 67 1.93 -1.37 -4.62
C LEU A 67 0.96 -0.39 -3.96
N TYR A 68 1.04 0.91 -4.26
CA TYR A 68 0.09 1.87 -3.71
C TYR A 68 -0.19 3.03 -4.66
N HIS A 69 -1.40 3.55 -4.55
CA HIS A 69 -1.81 4.80 -5.19
C HIS A 69 -2.91 5.46 -4.37
N CYS A 70 -3.08 6.76 -4.58
CA CYS A 70 -4.24 7.51 -4.12
C CYS A 70 -5.18 7.73 -5.31
N GLU A 71 -6.46 7.45 -5.13
CA GLU A 71 -7.50 7.81 -6.10
C GLU A 71 -8.35 8.94 -5.53
N ASP A 72 -8.60 9.98 -6.30
CA ASP A 72 -9.71 10.90 -6.04
C ASP A 72 -11.02 10.21 -6.42
N VAL A 73 -11.86 9.90 -5.43
CA VAL A 73 -13.09 9.11 -5.64
C VAL A 73 -14.15 9.85 -6.45
N GLU A 74 -14.07 11.18 -6.56
CA GLU A 74 -15.04 11.99 -7.30
C GLU A 74 -14.61 12.12 -8.77
N THR A 75 -13.32 12.38 -9.01
CA THR A 75 -12.79 12.57 -10.38
C THR A 75 -12.24 11.30 -11.02
N ARG A 76 -12.00 10.25 -10.23
CA ARG A 76 -11.27 9.02 -10.59
C ARG A 76 -9.82 9.26 -11.03
N SER A 77 -9.26 10.43 -10.68
CA SER A 77 -7.85 10.72 -10.94
C SER A 77 -6.98 9.84 -10.05
N VAL A 78 -5.94 9.23 -10.64
CA VAL A 78 -5.00 8.37 -9.92
C VAL A 78 -3.67 9.09 -9.75
N TYR A 79 -3.22 9.15 -8.50
CA TYR A 79 -1.91 9.67 -8.09
C TYR A 79 -1.09 8.49 -7.59
N PHE A 80 -0.05 8.13 -8.31
CA PHE A 80 0.77 6.95 -8.00
C PHE A 80 2.22 7.37 -7.78
N ASP A 81 2.89 6.60 -6.94
CA ASP A 81 4.34 6.58 -6.92
C ASP A 81 4.84 5.63 -8.01
N SER A 82 5.99 5.96 -8.59
CA SER A 82 6.62 5.15 -9.62
C SER A 82 7.32 3.91 -9.05
N GLN A 83 7.59 3.89 -7.75
CA GLN A 83 8.31 2.81 -7.08
C GLN A 83 7.46 2.19 -5.97
N PRO A 84 7.31 0.85 -5.93
CA PRO A 84 6.70 0.20 -4.79
C PRO A 84 7.63 0.20 -3.58
N LEU A 85 7.05 0.02 -2.40
CA LEU A 85 7.84 -0.34 -1.22
C LEU A 85 8.21 -1.82 -1.33
N VAL A 86 9.52 -2.12 -1.31
CA VAL A 86 10.05 -3.49 -1.36
C VAL A 86 10.53 -3.91 0.02
N VAL A 87 10.17 -5.12 0.44
CA VAL A 87 10.58 -5.73 1.71
C VAL A 87 11.10 -7.13 1.45
N GLU A 88 12.40 -7.33 1.63
CA GLU A 88 13.03 -8.65 1.61
C GLU A 88 12.94 -9.27 3.01
N VAL A 89 12.30 -10.44 3.11
CA VAL A 89 12.16 -11.19 4.36
C VAL A 89 13.11 -12.39 4.34
N VAL A 90 14.18 -12.29 5.11
CA VAL A 90 15.16 -13.36 5.35
C VAL A 90 15.01 -13.93 6.76
N ASP A 91 15.55 -15.12 7.04
CA ASP A 91 15.65 -15.54 8.44
C ASP A 91 16.63 -14.67 9.21
N ARG A 92 16.46 -14.68 10.53
CA ARG A 92 17.61 -14.45 11.38
C ARG A 92 18.59 -15.60 11.21
N LEU A 93 19.79 -15.29 10.75
CA LEU A 93 20.96 -16.16 10.92
C LEU A 93 21.04 -16.54 12.41
N SER A 94 20.85 -17.82 12.69
CA SER A 94 21.09 -18.42 14.01
C SER A 94 22.59 -18.59 14.25
#